data_AF-A0A0B3S813-F1
#
_entry.id   AF-A0A0B3S813-F1
#
_cell.length_a   1.000
_cell.length_b   1.000
_cell.length_c   1.000
_cell.angle_alpha   90.00
_cell.angle_beta   90.00
_cell.angle_gamma   90.00
#
_symmetry.space_group_name_H-M   'P 1'
#
loop_
_entity.id
_entity.type
_entity.pdbx_description
1 polymer ?
#
loop_
_entity_poly.entity_id
_entity_poly.type
_entity_poly.pdbx_seq_one_letter_code
_entity_poly.pdbx_strand_id
1 'polypeptide(L)'
;MRRAHLVAILGLAGIASCSAIDRDKPLHDLRTNSAEPEEFAIVPNKPLVQPESYAQLPPPTPGGPNRTDQTPKADAVAALGGNPSRLVASGPGVPAGDGALIQRASRFGRDPGVRQELAQKDADFRRSKSIFNWSIVPQDDYNRAYRRETLDPYRWLRVYRRAGATTPAAPPE
;
A
#
# COMPACT_ATOMS: atom_id res chain seq x y z
N MET A 1 1.85 33.08 40.61
CA MET A 1 1.97 33.08 39.14
C MET A 1 0.90 34.01 38.57
N ARG A 2 1.30 35.08 37.84
CA ARG A 2 0.34 36.08 37.32
C ARG A 2 -0.54 35.44 36.25
N ARG A 3 -1.85 35.74 36.25
CA ARG A 3 -2.86 35.20 35.31
C ARG A 3 -2.42 35.29 33.84
N ALA A 4 -1.62 36.30 33.49
CA ALA A 4 -1.01 36.46 32.18
C ALA A 4 -0.11 35.28 31.74
N HIS A 5 0.62 34.65 32.67
CA HIS A 5 1.45 33.48 32.34
C HIS A 5 0.60 32.24 32.08
N LEU A 6 -0.51 32.05 32.81
CA LEU A 6 -1.44 30.96 32.56
C LEU A 6 -2.11 31.10 31.19
N VAL A 7 -2.51 32.31 30.80
CA VAL A 7 -3.08 32.58 29.47
C VAL A 7 -2.04 32.36 28.36
N ALA A 8 -0.79 32.79 28.57
CA ALA A 8 0.28 32.56 27.61
C ALA A 8 0.62 31.07 27.43
N ILE A 9 0.66 30.30 28.53
CA ILE A 9 0.90 28.85 28.49
C ILE A 9 -0.26 28.13 27.79
N LEU A 10 -1.51 28.50 28.07
CA LEU A 10 -2.68 27.90 27.42
C LEU A 10 -2.73 28.23 25.91
N GLY A 11 -2.35 29.46 25.54
CA GLY A 11 -2.25 29.88 24.14
C GLY A 11 -1.15 29.16 23.38
N LEU A 12 0.05 29.01 23.96
CA LEU A 12 1.15 28.25 23.36
C LEU A 12 0.82 26.75 23.23
N ALA A 13 0.12 26.17 24.22
CA ALA A 13 -0.33 24.78 24.15
C ALA A 13 -1.36 24.54 23.03
N GLY A 14 -2.29 25.48 22.82
CA GLY A 14 -3.29 25.39 21.75
C GLY A 14 -2.72 25.56 20.33
N ILE A 15 -1.64 26.33 20.17
CA ILE A 15 -0.95 26.46 18.87
C ILE A 15 -0.08 25.22 18.58
N ALA A 16 0.55 24.64 19.61
CA ALA A 16 1.35 23.42 19.48
C ALA A 16 0.51 22.18 19.14
N SER A 17 -0.78 22.13 19.51
CA SER A 17 -1.64 20.99 19.18
C SER A 17 -2.04 20.90 17.70
N CYS A 18 -1.85 21.96 16.90
CA CYS A 18 -2.16 21.94 15.46
C CYS A 18 -1.03 21.37 14.58
N SER A 19 0.15 21.08 15.13
CA SER A 19 1.26 20.47 14.38
C SER A 19 1.35 18.95 14.50
N ALA A 20 0.60 18.34 15.44
CA ALA A 20 0.69 16.92 15.77
C ALA A 20 -0.26 16.01 14.97
N ILE A 21 -1.04 16.56 14.04
CA ILE A 21 -1.85 15.74 13.14
C ILE A 21 -0.91 15.16 12.10
N ASP A 22 -0.68 13.84 12.18
CA ASP A 22 0.04 13.05 11.17
C ASP A 22 -0.38 13.51 9.78
N ARG A 23 0.57 14.14 9.07
CA ARG A 23 0.33 14.76 7.76
C ARG A 23 0.12 13.73 6.66
N ASP A 24 0.36 12.45 6.95
CA ASP A 24 0.14 11.34 6.04
C ASP A 24 -1.18 10.62 6.34
N LYS A 25 -2.27 11.41 6.39
CA LYS A 25 -3.61 10.84 6.43
C LYS A 25 -3.85 10.07 5.12
N PRO A 26 -4.25 8.78 5.18
CA PRO A 26 -4.64 8.06 3.97
C PRO A 26 -5.83 8.76 3.33
N LEU A 27 -5.76 8.97 2.01
CA LEU A 27 -6.81 9.63 1.23
C LEU A 27 -8.05 8.74 1.07
N HIS A 28 -7.84 7.42 1.06
CA HIS A 28 -8.92 6.44 1.05
C HIS A 28 -9.33 6.10 2.48
N ASP A 29 -10.64 6.02 2.71
CA ASP A 29 -11.18 5.36 3.88
C ASP A 29 -11.63 3.95 3.47
N LEU A 30 -10.82 2.95 3.81
CA LEU A 30 -11.10 1.54 3.51
C LEU A 30 -11.87 0.85 4.64
N ARG A 31 -12.33 1.60 5.65
CA ARG A 31 -13.10 1.04 6.75
C ARG A 31 -14.49 0.66 6.26
N THR A 32 -14.86 -0.59 6.43
CA THR A 32 -16.21 -1.07 6.12
C THR A 32 -17.23 -0.75 7.21
N ASN A 33 -16.79 -0.29 8.40
CA ASN A 33 -17.61 0.08 9.58
C ASN A 33 -18.82 -0.85 9.82
N SER A 34 -18.73 -2.11 9.43
CA SER A 34 -19.77 -3.10 9.66
C SER A 34 -19.72 -3.49 11.14
N ALA A 35 -20.88 -3.49 11.81
CA ALA A 35 -21.01 -4.02 13.17
C ALA A 35 -20.91 -5.56 13.22
N GLU A 36 -20.75 -6.18 12.05
CA GLU A 36 -20.64 -7.61 11.86
C GLU A 36 -19.18 -8.05 12.04
N PRO A 37 -18.92 -9.21 12.68
CA PRO A 37 -17.59 -9.78 12.75
C PRO A 37 -17.03 -10.00 11.35
N GLU A 38 -15.82 -9.51 11.06
CA GLU A 38 -15.19 -9.75 9.77
C GLU A 38 -14.77 -11.23 9.67
N GLU A 39 -15.49 -12.02 8.87
CA GLU A 39 -15.22 -13.45 8.71
C GLU A 39 -13.88 -13.74 8.02
N PHE A 40 -13.32 -12.76 7.30
CA PHE A 40 -12.03 -12.87 6.62
C PHE A 40 -10.84 -12.43 7.48
N ALA A 41 -11.08 -11.86 8.68
CA ALA A 41 -10.03 -11.53 9.63
C ALA A 41 -9.44 -12.79 10.27
N ILE A 42 -10.27 -13.82 10.43
CA ILE A 42 -9.88 -15.08 11.03
C ILE A 42 -9.27 -15.95 9.95
N VAL A 43 -7.94 -15.87 9.87
CA VAL A 43 -7.16 -16.70 8.96
C VAL A 43 -6.79 -17.99 9.70
N PRO A 44 -7.36 -19.16 9.34
CA PRO A 44 -7.00 -20.41 9.98
C PRO A 44 -5.53 -20.74 9.69
N ASN A 45 -4.76 -21.08 10.71
CA ASN A 45 -3.35 -21.45 10.54
C ASN A 45 -3.19 -22.77 9.79
N LYS A 46 -2.04 -22.96 9.15
CA LYS A 46 -1.65 -24.25 8.59
C LYS A 46 -1.55 -25.30 9.70
N PRO A 47 -1.86 -26.57 9.41
CA PRO A 47 -1.74 -27.64 10.39
C PRO A 47 -0.30 -27.73 10.93
N LEU A 48 -0.19 -28.09 12.21
CA LEU A 48 1.11 -28.29 12.86
C LEU A 48 1.83 -29.47 12.20
N VAL A 49 3.10 -29.25 11.83
CA VAL A 49 3.98 -30.29 11.29
C VAL A 49 4.87 -30.79 12.41
N GLN A 50 4.78 -32.08 12.70
CA GLN A 50 5.65 -32.72 13.68
C GLN A 50 7.07 -32.85 13.10
N PRO A 51 8.12 -32.59 13.89
CA PRO A 51 9.49 -32.86 13.47
C PRO A 51 9.74 -34.37 13.36
N GLU A 52 10.70 -34.76 12.52
CA GLU A 52 11.10 -36.17 12.38
C GLU A 52 11.69 -36.74 13.69
N SER A 53 12.25 -35.88 14.55
CA SER A 53 12.78 -36.25 15.86
C SER A 53 12.62 -35.11 16.87
N TYR A 54 12.17 -35.46 18.07
CA TYR A 54 12.08 -34.54 19.22
C TYR A 54 13.39 -34.48 20.03
N ALA A 55 14.36 -35.36 19.75
CA ALA A 55 15.64 -35.40 20.44
C ALA A 55 16.66 -34.38 19.88
N GLN A 56 16.44 -33.89 18.66
CA GLN A 56 17.36 -33.02 17.93
C GLN A 56 16.58 -31.83 17.35
N LEU A 57 16.05 -30.99 18.23
CA LEU A 57 15.35 -29.78 17.81
C LEU A 57 16.36 -28.74 17.29
N PRO A 58 16.11 -28.13 16.12
CA PRO A 58 16.89 -26.99 15.67
C PRO A 58 16.85 -25.86 16.71
N PRO A 59 17.92 -25.06 16.84
CA PRO A 59 17.89 -23.89 17.72
C PRO A 59 16.74 -22.95 17.29
N PRO A 60 16.03 -22.33 18.25
CA PRO A 60 14.94 -21.42 17.93
C PRO A 60 15.46 -20.26 17.07
N THR A 61 14.62 -19.75 16.18
CA THR A 61 14.95 -18.63 15.27
C THR A 61 14.09 -17.41 15.66
N PRO A 62 14.52 -16.58 16.65
CA PRO A 62 13.76 -15.41 17.07
C PRO A 62 13.52 -14.45 15.90
N GLY A 63 12.28 -14.00 15.72
CA GLY A 63 11.89 -13.11 14.62
C GLY A 63 11.81 -13.79 13.23
N GLY A 64 12.05 -15.10 13.15
CA GLY A 64 11.84 -15.87 11.93
C GLY A 64 10.35 -16.05 11.60
N PRO A 65 10.01 -16.34 10.33
CA PRO A 65 8.63 -16.63 9.93
C PRO A 65 8.16 -17.91 10.62
N ASN A 66 6.90 -17.92 11.08
CA ASN A 66 6.31 -19.10 11.67
C ASN A 66 5.80 -20.05 10.56
N ARG A 67 6.07 -21.36 10.73
CA ARG A 67 5.72 -22.39 9.74
C ARG A 67 4.21 -22.59 9.60
N THR A 68 3.45 -22.26 10.64
CA THR A 68 1.99 -22.38 10.62
C THR A 68 1.29 -21.18 10.01
N ASP A 69 2.02 -20.10 9.69
CA ASP A 69 1.42 -18.91 9.12
C ASP A 69 0.93 -19.20 7.69
N GLN A 70 -0.19 -18.60 7.32
CA GLN A 70 -0.73 -18.73 5.97
C GLN A 70 0.16 -18.02 4.95
N THR A 71 0.47 -18.71 3.85
CA THR A 71 1.25 -18.14 2.75
C THR A 71 0.54 -18.38 1.42
N PRO A 72 -0.67 -17.82 1.22
CA PRO A 72 -1.58 -18.21 0.13
C PRO A 72 -0.95 -18.03 -1.26
N LYS A 73 -0.15 -16.98 -1.46
CA LYS A 73 0.59 -16.77 -2.72
C LYS A 73 1.62 -17.88 -2.96
N ALA A 74 2.35 -18.28 -1.93
CA ALA A 74 3.35 -19.34 -2.00
C ALA A 74 2.71 -20.70 -2.25
N ASP A 75 1.57 -20.95 -1.60
CA ASP A 75 0.82 -22.19 -1.75
C ASP A 75 0.20 -22.30 -3.15
N ALA A 76 -0.35 -21.19 -3.68
CA ALA A 76 -0.84 -21.13 -5.05
C ALA A 76 0.29 -21.36 -6.08
N VAL A 77 1.46 -20.75 -5.87
CA VAL A 77 2.63 -20.98 -6.73
C VAL A 77 3.06 -22.45 -6.69
N ALA A 78 3.10 -23.08 -5.52
CA ALA A 78 3.43 -24.51 -5.40
C ALA A 78 2.41 -25.39 -6.14
N ALA A 79 1.12 -25.13 -5.95
CA ALA A 79 0.04 -25.87 -6.60
C ALA A 79 0.05 -25.75 -8.13
N LEU A 80 0.46 -24.58 -8.65
CA LEU A 80 0.63 -24.34 -10.09
C LEU A 80 1.96 -24.86 -10.65
N GLY A 81 2.78 -25.55 -9.84
CA GLY A 81 4.07 -26.14 -10.26
C GLY A 81 5.24 -25.14 -10.29
N GLY A 82 5.08 -23.95 -9.73
CA GLY A 82 6.14 -22.96 -9.57
C GLY A 82 6.98 -23.18 -8.31
N ASN A 83 8.03 -22.36 -8.15
CA ASN A 83 8.91 -22.41 -6.98
C ASN A 83 8.52 -21.29 -5.97
N PRO A 84 7.95 -21.63 -4.80
CA PRO A 84 7.51 -20.64 -3.80
C PRO A 84 8.63 -19.81 -3.21
N SER A 85 9.85 -20.36 -3.14
CA SER A 85 11.03 -19.67 -2.62
C SER A 85 11.41 -18.44 -3.45
N ARG A 86 10.89 -18.31 -4.68
CA ARG A 86 11.05 -17.08 -5.50
C ARG A 86 10.19 -15.92 -5.04
N LEU A 87 9.14 -16.16 -4.24
CA LEU A 87 8.31 -15.09 -3.66
C LEU A 87 8.97 -14.44 -2.45
N VAL A 88 9.82 -15.20 -1.74
CA VAL A 88 10.68 -14.68 -0.69
C VAL A 88 11.82 -13.97 -1.39
N ALA A 89 11.57 -12.72 -1.79
CA ALA A 89 12.58 -11.89 -2.41
C ALA A 89 13.76 -11.79 -1.44
N SER A 90 14.89 -12.41 -1.80
CA SER A 90 16.17 -12.22 -1.11
C SER A 90 16.67 -10.80 -1.39
N GLY A 91 16.04 -9.81 -0.77
CA GLY A 91 16.37 -8.40 -0.85
C GLY A 91 15.47 -7.57 -1.78
N PRO A 92 15.69 -6.23 -1.79
CA PRO A 92 15.02 -5.29 -2.71
C PRO A 92 15.57 -5.49 -4.12
N GLY A 93 15.18 -6.59 -4.79
CA GLY A 93 15.81 -7.02 -6.03
C GLY A 93 14.80 -7.47 -7.07
N VAL A 94 15.06 -7.04 -8.31
CA VAL A 94 14.44 -7.56 -9.54
C VAL A 94 14.74 -9.06 -9.64
N PRO A 95 13.75 -9.92 -9.96
CA PRO A 95 14.01 -11.34 -10.21
C PRO A 95 15.09 -11.54 -11.28
N ALA A 96 16.01 -12.48 -11.07
CA ALA A 96 17.13 -12.72 -12.01
C ALA A 96 16.67 -13.00 -13.46
N GLY A 97 15.47 -13.56 -13.65
CA GLY A 97 14.86 -13.81 -14.97
C GLY A 97 14.41 -12.54 -15.70
N ASP A 98 14.17 -11.45 -14.98
CA ASP A 98 13.63 -10.20 -15.55
C ASP A 98 14.72 -9.21 -15.96
N GLY A 99 15.99 -9.54 -15.71
CA GLY A 99 17.13 -8.66 -16.01
C GLY A 99 17.18 -8.21 -17.46
N ALA A 100 16.99 -9.13 -18.43
CA ALA A 100 17.01 -8.81 -19.85
C ALA A 100 15.86 -7.86 -20.26
N LEU A 101 14.66 -8.08 -19.70
CA LEU A 101 13.51 -7.21 -19.92
C LEU A 101 13.77 -5.81 -19.37
N ILE A 102 14.30 -5.72 -18.16
CA ILE A 102 14.62 -4.44 -17.54
C ILE A 102 15.68 -3.70 -18.34
N GLN A 103 16.77 -4.35 -18.74
CA GLN A 103 17.81 -3.74 -19.56
C GLN A 103 17.24 -3.20 -20.88
N ARG A 104 16.37 -3.97 -21.54
CA ARG A 104 15.70 -3.54 -22.77
C ARG A 104 14.77 -2.34 -22.53
N ALA A 105 14.03 -2.33 -21.42
CA ALA A 105 13.13 -1.25 -21.07
C ALA A 105 13.89 0.03 -20.67
N SER A 106 15.03 -0.10 -19.97
CA SER A 106 15.88 1.02 -19.53
C SER A 106 16.88 1.49 -20.59
N ARG A 107 16.81 1.00 -21.82
CA ARG A 107 17.77 1.32 -22.89
C ARG A 107 17.91 2.81 -23.21
N PHE A 108 16.88 3.60 -22.93
CA PHE A 108 16.87 5.05 -23.15
C PHE A 108 17.20 5.85 -21.88
N GLY A 109 17.74 5.18 -20.85
CA GLY A 109 17.97 5.75 -19.54
C GLY A 109 16.78 5.57 -18.60
N ARG A 110 17.07 5.54 -17.30
CA ARG A 110 16.11 5.61 -16.21
C ARG A 110 16.70 6.51 -15.15
N ASP A 111 15.90 7.42 -14.64
CA ASP A 111 16.25 8.16 -13.45
C ASP A 111 16.16 7.24 -12.21
N PRO A 112 17.26 6.97 -11.49
CA PRO A 112 17.25 6.14 -10.31
C PRO A 112 16.52 6.78 -9.11
N GLY A 113 16.37 8.10 -9.09
CA GLY A 113 15.73 8.89 -8.03
C GLY A 113 14.25 9.19 -8.26
N VAL A 114 13.70 8.80 -9.42
CA VAL A 114 12.32 9.15 -9.83
C VAL A 114 11.27 8.76 -8.79
N ARG A 115 11.49 7.67 -8.04
CA ARG A 115 10.52 7.20 -7.02
C ARG A 115 10.49 8.15 -5.83
N GLN A 116 11.66 8.56 -5.33
CA GLN A 116 11.80 9.51 -4.25
C GLN A 116 11.27 10.87 -4.67
N GLU A 117 11.59 11.30 -5.89
CA GLU A 117 11.09 12.57 -6.45
C GLU A 117 9.56 12.58 -6.58
N LEU A 118 8.96 11.52 -7.15
CA LEU A 118 7.51 11.40 -7.26
C LEU A 118 6.83 11.35 -5.89
N ALA A 119 7.40 10.63 -4.93
CA ALA A 119 6.87 10.59 -3.57
C ALA A 119 6.87 11.98 -2.92
N GLN A 120 7.95 12.75 -3.10
CA GLN A 120 8.05 14.11 -2.58
C GLN A 120 7.04 15.05 -3.28
N LYS A 121 6.99 15.02 -4.62
CA LYS A 121 6.04 15.83 -5.41
C LYS A 121 4.59 15.51 -5.06
N ASP A 122 4.27 14.24 -4.86
CA ASP A 122 2.94 13.79 -4.45
C ASP A 122 2.58 14.32 -3.06
N ALA A 123 3.48 14.21 -2.08
CA ALA A 123 3.25 14.75 -0.73
C ALA A 123 3.03 16.27 -0.74
N ASP A 124 3.80 17.01 -1.53
CA ASP A 124 3.63 18.46 -1.68
C ASP A 124 2.32 18.82 -2.41
N PHE A 125 1.93 18.04 -3.42
CA PHE A 125 0.64 18.17 -4.09
C PHE A 125 -0.52 17.94 -3.11
N ARG A 126 -0.50 16.83 -2.36
CA ARG A 126 -1.52 16.51 -1.34
C ARG A 126 -1.61 17.61 -0.28
N ARG A 127 -0.48 18.15 0.18
CA ARG A 127 -0.45 19.29 1.10
C ARG A 127 -1.14 20.52 0.51
N SER A 128 -0.89 20.84 -0.77
CA SER A 128 -1.54 21.98 -1.44
C SER A 128 -3.05 21.81 -1.59
N LYS A 129 -3.54 20.58 -1.75
CA LYS A 129 -4.98 20.27 -1.86
C LYS A 129 -5.68 20.21 -0.51
N SER A 130 -4.97 19.84 0.56
CA SER A 130 -5.54 19.70 1.92
C SER A 130 -6.05 21.03 2.49
N ILE A 131 -5.39 22.16 2.18
CA ILE A 131 -5.73 23.50 2.71
C ILE A 131 -7.16 23.93 2.36
N PHE A 132 -7.70 23.45 1.24
CA PHE A 132 -9.04 23.82 0.76
C PHE A 132 -10.10 22.71 0.95
N ASN A 133 -9.73 21.59 1.59
CA ASN A 133 -10.51 20.36 1.62
C ASN A 133 -10.77 19.88 3.05
N TRP A 134 -11.18 20.78 3.94
CA TRP A 134 -11.61 20.38 5.28
C TRP A 134 -13.00 19.73 5.20
N SER A 135 -13.15 18.53 5.75
CA SER A 135 -14.43 17.84 5.91
C SER A 135 -14.60 17.44 7.37
N ILE A 136 -15.78 17.71 7.93
CA ILE A 136 -16.14 17.29 9.29
C ILE A 136 -16.42 15.79 9.34
N VAL A 137 -16.84 15.22 8.21
CA VAL A 137 -17.14 13.79 8.08
C VAL A 137 -15.99 13.11 7.31
N PRO A 138 -15.46 11.96 7.77
CA PRO A 138 -14.53 11.17 6.99
C PRO A 138 -15.14 10.84 5.62
N GLN A 139 -14.46 11.23 4.55
CA GLN A 139 -14.84 10.91 3.18
C GLN A 139 -13.60 10.37 2.46
N ASP A 140 -13.84 9.55 1.43
CA ASP A 140 -12.77 9.19 0.49
C ASP A 140 -12.41 10.43 -0.35
N ASP A 141 -11.31 11.07 0.03
CA ASP A 141 -10.83 12.32 -0.54
C ASP A 141 -9.93 12.08 -1.76
N TYR A 142 -9.56 10.83 -2.06
CA TYR A 142 -8.63 10.47 -3.12
C TYR A 142 -9.12 10.98 -4.48
N ASN A 143 -10.33 10.58 -4.87
CA ASN A 143 -10.90 10.96 -6.17
C ASN A 143 -11.08 12.49 -6.29
N ARG A 144 -11.33 13.19 -5.16
CA ARG A 144 -11.46 14.66 -5.15
C ARG A 144 -10.10 15.35 -5.34
N ALA A 145 -9.06 14.85 -4.67
CA ALA A 145 -7.70 15.39 -4.75
C ALA A 145 -7.13 15.24 -6.18
N TYR A 146 -7.30 14.05 -6.77
CA TYR A 146 -6.73 13.68 -8.08
C TYR A 146 -7.69 13.86 -9.25
N ARG A 147 -8.86 14.48 -9.08
CA ARG A 147 -9.88 14.65 -10.14
C ARG A 147 -9.37 15.21 -11.48
N ARG A 148 -8.30 16.00 -11.47
CA ARG A 148 -7.69 16.59 -12.68
C ARG A 148 -6.68 15.65 -13.36
N GLU A 149 -6.24 14.64 -12.65
CA GLU A 149 -5.29 13.61 -13.08
C GLU A 149 -6.00 12.28 -13.35
N THR A 150 -7.27 12.15 -12.95
CA THR A 150 -8.14 11.05 -13.32
C THR A 150 -8.46 11.08 -14.82
N LEU A 151 -8.29 9.94 -15.47
CA LEU A 151 -8.67 9.73 -16.86
C LEU A 151 -10.12 9.28 -16.94
N ASP A 152 -10.87 9.77 -17.95
CA ASP A 152 -12.21 9.25 -18.25
C ASP A 152 -12.10 7.80 -18.79
N PRO A 153 -12.55 6.80 -18.03
CA PRO A 153 -12.35 5.40 -18.39
C PRO A 153 -13.10 5.04 -19.69
N TYR A 154 -14.31 5.55 -19.89
CA TYR A 154 -15.12 5.25 -21.07
C TYR A 154 -14.58 5.95 -22.32
N ARG A 155 -14.04 7.16 -22.17
CA ARG A 155 -13.32 7.83 -23.28
C ARG A 155 -12.13 7.00 -23.74
N TRP A 156 -11.26 6.56 -22.81
CA TRP A 156 -10.09 5.78 -23.17
C TRP A 156 -10.45 4.40 -23.71
N LEU A 157 -11.47 3.74 -23.15
CA LEU A 157 -12.02 2.50 -23.67
C LEU A 157 -12.40 2.61 -25.15
N ARG A 158 -13.12 3.68 -25.54
CA ARG A 158 -13.46 3.95 -26.94
C ARG A 158 -12.24 4.19 -27.81
N VAL A 159 -11.23 4.90 -27.31
CA VAL A 159 -9.96 5.13 -28.03
C VAL A 159 -9.23 3.81 -28.30
N TYR A 160 -9.08 2.96 -27.28
CA TYR A 160 -8.40 1.67 -27.42
C TYR A 160 -9.15 0.71 -28.35
N ARG A 161 -10.49 0.64 -28.26
CA ARG A 161 -11.31 -0.15 -29.17
C ARG A 161 -11.17 0.31 -30.63
N ARG A 162 -11.16 1.62 -30.87
CA ARG A 162 -10.93 2.18 -32.22
C ARG A 162 -9.54 1.86 -32.75
N ALA A 163 -8.54 1.78 -31.87
CA ALA A 163 -7.19 1.36 -32.21
C ALA A 163 -7.05 -0.17 -32.42
N GLY A 164 -8.14 -0.94 -32.30
CA GLY A 164 -8.13 -2.40 -32.49
C GLY A 164 -7.57 -3.19 -31.31
N ALA A 165 -7.35 -2.55 -30.15
CA ALA A 165 -6.87 -3.24 -28.96
C ALA A 165 -7.98 -4.06 -28.29
N THR A 166 -7.64 -5.26 -27.83
CA THR A 166 -8.55 -6.11 -27.05
C THR A 166 -8.76 -5.49 -25.67
N THR A 167 -9.98 -5.05 -25.38
CA THR A 167 -10.36 -4.48 -24.07
C THR A 167 -11.30 -5.43 -23.33
N PRO A 168 -11.15 -5.63 -22.01
CA PRO A 168 -12.11 -6.39 -21.20
C PRO A 168 -13.54 -5.83 -21.27
N ALA A 169 -14.52 -6.63 -20.82
CA ALA A 169 -15.90 -6.16 -20.67
C ALA A 169 -15.95 -5.01 -19.67
N ALA A 170 -16.57 -3.89 -20.06
CA ALA A 170 -16.72 -2.72 -19.21
C ALA A 170 -18.04 -2.81 -18.41
N PRO A 171 -18.09 -2.30 -17.17
CA PRO A 171 -19.34 -2.16 -16.42
C PRO A 171 -20.32 -1.22 -17.15
N PRO A 172 -21.63 -1.28 -16.82
CA PRO A 172 -22.62 -0.34 -17.34
C PRO A 172 -22.37 1.10 -16.86
N GLU A 173 -22.77 2.07 -17.68
CA GLU A 173 -22.74 3.52 -17.37
C GLU A 173 -23.86 3.93 -16.40
#